data_AF-A0A2S2R6M3-F1
#
_entry.id   AF-A0A2S2R6M3-F1
#
_cell.length_a   1.000
_cell.length_b   1.000
_cell.length_c   1.000
_cell.angle_alpha   90.00
_cell.angle_beta   90.00
_cell.angle_gamma   90.00
#
_symmetry.space_group_name_H-M   'P 1'
#
loop_
_entity.id
_entity.type
_entity.pdbx_description
1 polymer ?
#
loop_
_entity_poly.entity_id
_entity_poly.type
_entity_poly.pdbx_seq_one_letter_code
_entity_poly.pdbx_strand_id
1 'polypeptide(L)'
;MELSARLNSNQTIDPAHQRVLNNETRHWQNVLERLMAIIEFLGKQCLPLRGTNDILYENNNGNFLGLVQLLAKFDSVLSEHVRRIQNKEIHNHYLGKGIQNEIIHLLSRAIKNKILEKLKNTKLYNNCTPDKSRV
;
A
#
# COMPACT_ATOMS: atom_id res chain seq x y z
N MET A 1 -21.87 -26.26 28.10
CA MET A 1 -20.73 -26.65 28.95
C MET A 1 -19.47 -26.92 28.14
N GLU A 2 -19.57 -27.53 26.95
CA GLU A 2 -18.44 -27.77 26.04
C GLU A 2 -17.88 -26.49 25.38
N LEU A 3 -18.75 -25.56 24.93
CA LEU A 3 -18.34 -24.31 24.28
C LEU A 3 -17.52 -23.39 25.22
N SER A 4 -17.93 -23.33 26.49
CA SER A 4 -17.25 -22.59 27.56
C SER A 4 -15.92 -23.21 27.97
N ALA A 5 -15.79 -24.54 27.89
CA ALA A 5 -14.53 -25.24 28.17
C ALA A 5 -13.49 -25.02 27.05
N ARG A 6 -13.94 -24.95 25.79
CA ARG A 6 -13.08 -24.67 24.63
C ARG A 6 -12.56 -23.22 24.57
N LEU A 7 -13.34 -22.27 25.09
CA LEU A 7 -12.90 -20.87 25.22
C LEU A 7 -11.83 -20.70 26.31
N ASN A 8 -11.86 -21.51 27.37
CA ASN A 8 -10.95 -21.41 28.50
C ASN A 8 -9.62 -22.17 28.33
N SER A 9 -9.46 -22.99 27.29
CA SER A 9 -8.25 -23.81 27.08
C SER A 9 -7.23 -23.22 26.08
N ASN A 10 -7.46 -22.03 25.52
CA ASN A 10 -6.65 -21.45 24.42
C ASN A 10 -6.51 -22.39 23.19
N GLN A 11 -7.37 -23.39 23.05
CA GLN A 11 -7.43 -24.29 21.87
C GLN A 11 -8.37 -23.73 20.80
N THR A 12 -8.34 -22.42 20.56
CA THR A 12 -9.39 -21.71 19.84
C THR A 12 -9.17 -21.61 18.33
N ILE A 13 -7.94 -21.82 17.83
CA ILE A 13 -7.63 -21.89 16.39
C ILE A 13 -6.71 -23.09 16.13
N ASP A 14 -7.15 -24.01 15.27
CA ASP A 14 -6.33 -25.12 14.79
C ASP A 14 -5.03 -24.58 14.13
N PRO A 15 -3.83 -25.08 14.51
CA PRO A 15 -2.55 -24.65 13.93
C PRO A 15 -2.52 -24.62 12.40
N ALA A 16 -3.26 -25.49 11.72
CA ALA A 16 -3.37 -25.46 10.26
C ALA A 16 -4.10 -24.19 9.77
N HIS A 17 -5.21 -23.82 10.42
CA HIS A 17 -5.95 -22.60 10.11
C HIS A 17 -5.13 -21.34 10.37
N GLN A 18 -4.36 -21.31 11.47
CA GLN A 18 -3.47 -20.19 11.77
C GLN A 18 -2.38 -20.01 10.70
N ARG A 19 -1.83 -21.11 10.19
CA ARG A 19 -0.83 -21.07 9.10
C ARG A 19 -1.40 -20.47 7.83
N VAL A 20 -2.63 -20.82 7.45
CA VAL A 20 -3.30 -20.25 6.27
C VAL A 20 -3.48 -18.75 6.44
N LEU A 21 -3.99 -18.28 7.59
CA LEU A 21 -4.16 -16.86 7.86
C LEU A 21 -2.83 -16.08 7.80
N ASN A 22 -1.77 -16.65 8.37
CA ASN A 22 -0.44 -16.04 8.34
C ASN A 22 0.11 -15.95 6.91
N ASN A 23 -0.13 -16.98 6.08
CA ASN A 23 0.28 -16.97 4.68
C ASN A 23 -0.49 -15.93 3.86
N GLU A 24 -1.79 -15.78 4.07
CA GLU A 24 -2.59 -14.73 3.42
C GLU A 24 -2.12 -13.34 3.85
N THR A 25 -1.89 -13.12 5.15
CA THR A 25 -1.37 -11.84 5.65
C THR A 25 -0.03 -11.50 4.99
N ARG A 26 0.87 -12.48 4.87
CA ARG A 26 2.15 -12.30 4.18
C ARG A 26 1.97 -12.01 2.69
N HIS A 27 1.05 -12.69 2.02
CA HIS A 27 0.73 -12.42 0.62
C HIS A 27 0.27 -10.96 0.43
N TRP A 28 -0.67 -10.48 1.23
CA TRP A 28 -1.18 -9.11 1.15
C TRP A 28 -0.12 -8.05 1.47
N GLN A 29 0.75 -8.31 2.45
CA GLN A 29 1.91 -7.44 2.75
C GLN A 29 2.87 -7.36 1.56
N ASN A 30 3.21 -8.50 0.96
CA ASN A 30 4.10 -8.57 -0.19
C ASN A 30 3.49 -7.88 -1.43
N VAL A 31 2.18 -8.00 -1.64
CA VAL A 31 1.47 -7.26 -2.69
C VAL A 31 1.61 -5.76 -2.44
N LEU A 32 1.27 -5.30 -1.22
CA LEU A 32 1.29 -3.88 -0.88
C LEU A 32 2.69 -3.25 -1.08
N GLU A 33 3.75 -3.94 -0.67
CA GLU A 33 5.14 -3.49 -0.87
C GLU A 33 5.43 -3.17 -2.34
N ARG A 34 5.01 -4.05 -3.25
CA ARG A 34 5.23 -3.89 -4.69
C ARG A 34 4.39 -2.76 -5.27
N LEU A 35 3.15 -2.60 -4.81
CA LEU A 35 2.30 -1.49 -5.24
C LEU A 35 2.85 -0.13 -4.78
N MET A 36 3.42 -0.05 -3.58
CA MET A 36 4.13 1.15 -3.12
C MET A 36 5.32 1.46 -4.01
N ALA A 37 6.13 0.45 -4.37
CA ALA A 37 7.27 0.64 -5.27
C ALA A 37 6.85 1.14 -6.67
N ILE A 38 5.75 0.63 -7.22
CA ILE A 38 5.18 1.09 -8.50
C ILE A 38 4.75 2.57 -8.39
N ILE A 39 4.04 2.94 -7.32
CA ILE A 39 3.58 4.32 -7.11
C ILE A 39 4.77 5.26 -6.91
N GLU A 40 5.78 4.86 -6.16
CA GLU A 40 7.00 5.63 -5.98
C GLU A 40 7.73 5.86 -7.31
N PHE A 41 7.87 4.80 -8.14
CA PHE A 41 8.46 4.91 -9.47
C PHE A 41 7.70 5.91 -10.35
N LEU A 42 6.38 5.75 -10.46
CA LEU A 42 5.55 6.64 -11.28
C LEU A 42 5.60 8.09 -10.79
N GLY A 43 5.57 8.29 -9.46
CA GLY A 43 5.72 9.60 -8.85
C GLY A 43 7.06 10.27 -9.15
N LYS A 44 8.17 9.51 -9.07
CA LYS A 44 9.51 10.01 -9.43
C LYS A 44 9.64 10.40 -10.89
N GLN A 45 8.94 9.69 -11.78
CA GLN A 45 8.95 9.96 -13.23
C GLN A 45 7.87 10.96 -13.65
N CYS A 46 7.09 11.52 -12.71
CA CYS A 46 5.94 12.39 -12.99
C CYS A 46 4.93 11.77 -13.98
N LEU A 47 4.79 10.44 -13.97
CA LEU A 47 3.89 9.73 -14.86
C LEU A 47 2.49 9.62 -14.25
N PRO A 48 1.41 9.80 -15.05
CA PRO A 48 0.06 9.63 -14.56
C PRO A 48 -0.16 8.17 -14.16
N LEU A 49 -0.69 7.92 -12.96
CA LEU A 49 -0.98 6.56 -12.50
C LEU A 49 -2.16 5.94 -13.26
N ARG A 50 -3.15 6.76 -13.61
CA ARG A 50 -4.45 6.34 -14.12
C ARG A 50 -4.62 6.70 -15.59
N GLY A 51 -5.40 5.88 -16.29
CA GLY A 51 -5.94 6.22 -17.60
C GLY A 51 -7.44 6.51 -17.51
N THR A 52 -8.12 6.41 -18.65
CA THR A 52 -9.58 6.59 -18.73
C THR A 52 -10.36 5.40 -18.19
N ASN A 53 -9.68 4.28 -17.94
CA ASN A 53 -10.23 3.04 -17.42
C ASN A 53 -9.40 2.54 -16.22
N ASP A 54 -9.97 1.66 -15.40
CA ASP A 54 -9.32 0.99 -14.27
C ASP A 54 -9.49 -0.53 -14.29
N ILE A 55 -9.81 -1.10 -15.45
CA ILE A 55 -9.92 -2.55 -15.66
C ILE A 55 -8.58 -3.12 -16.12
N LEU A 56 -8.16 -4.23 -15.47
CA LEU A 56 -6.98 -4.97 -15.89
C LEU A 56 -7.15 -5.51 -17.32
N TYR A 57 -6.09 -5.33 -18.11
CA TYR A 57 -5.93 -5.81 -19.50
C TYR A 57 -6.81 -5.13 -20.54
N GLU A 58 -7.49 -4.06 -20.15
CA GLU A 58 -8.17 -3.18 -21.10
C GLU A 58 -7.30 -1.98 -21.50
N ASN A 59 -7.60 -1.43 -22.68
CA ASN A 59 -6.91 -0.25 -23.18
C ASN A 59 -7.13 0.94 -22.25
N ASN A 60 -6.12 1.81 -22.16
CA ASN A 60 -6.15 3.03 -21.35
C ASN A 60 -6.43 2.78 -19.85
N ASN A 61 -5.97 1.65 -19.31
CA ASN A 61 -6.08 1.31 -17.88
C ASN A 61 -5.05 2.04 -16.98
N GLY A 62 -4.16 2.84 -17.59
CA GLY A 62 -3.18 3.67 -16.89
C GLY A 62 -1.86 2.97 -16.59
N ASN A 63 -0.83 3.77 -16.31
CA ASN A 63 0.53 3.26 -16.10
C ASN A 63 0.65 2.39 -14.84
N PHE A 64 -0.16 2.63 -13.81
CA PHE A 64 -0.15 1.82 -12.61
C PHE A 64 -0.55 0.37 -12.91
N LEU A 65 -1.70 0.17 -13.56
CA LEU A 65 -2.15 -1.18 -13.95
C LEU A 65 -1.22 -1.78 -15.01
N GLY A 66 -0.74 -0.98 -15.96
CA GLY A 66 0.28 -1.38 -16.93
C GLY A 66 1.53 -1.98 -16.29
N LEU A 67 2.06 -1.32 -15.25
CA LEU A 67 3.24 -1.82 -14.52
C LEU A 67 2.93 -3.05 -13.66
N VAL A 68 1.76 -3.11 -13.01
CA VAL A 68 1.32 -4.32 -12.30
C VAL A 68 1.29 -5.51 -13.25
N GLN A 69 0.73 -5.34 -14.45
CA GLN A 69 0.65 -6.39 -15.46
C GLN A 69 2.02 -6.79 -16.01
N LEU A 70 2.92 -5.82 -16.22
CA LEU A 70 4.29 -6.08 -16.65
C LEU A 70 5.03 -6.90 -15.61
N LEU A 71 4.98 -6.48 -14.35
CA LEU A 71 5.67 -7.15 -13.25
C LEU A 71 5.06 -8.52 -12.94
N ALA A 72 3.75 -8.70 -13.09
CA ALA A 72 3.08 -9.99 -12.93
C ALA A 72 3.59 -11.08 -13.89
N LYS A 73 4.32 -10.72 -14.97
CA LYS A 73 5.00 -11.69 -15.84
C LYS A 73 6.24 -12.31 -15.20
N PHE A 74 6.83 -11.65 -14.22
CA PHE A 74 8.13 -12.01 -13.64
C PHE A 74 8.10 -12.16 -12.11
N ASP A 75 7.15 -11.52 -11.43
CA ASP A 75 6.95 -11.58 -9.99
C ASP A 75 5.76 -12.48 -9.64
N SER A 76 6.03 -13.57 -8.92
CA SER A 76 5.02 -14.57 -8.59
C SER A 76 3.93 -14.06 -7.65
N VAL A 77 4.21 -13.06 -6.81
CA VAL A 77 3.23 -12.47 -5.90
C VAL A 77 2.20 -11.66 -6.68
N LEU A 78 2.63 -10.81 -7.60
CA LEU A 78 1.73 -10.06 -8.47
C LEU A 78 1.03 -10.96 -9.49
N SER A 79 1.72 -11.99 -9.98
CA SER A 79 1.12 -13.01 -10.85
C SER A 79 -0.09 -13.66 -10.16
N GLU A 80 0.11 -14.15 -8.93
CA GLU A 80 -0.96 -14.75 -8.14
C GLU A 80 -2.06 -13.74 -7.79
N HIS A 81 -1.69 -12.51 -7.43
CA HIS A 81 -2.68 -11.47 -7.11
C HIS A 81 -3.58 -11.15 -8.32
N VAL A 82 -2.99 -10.98 -9.49
CA VAL A 82 -3.73 -10.74 -10.74
C VAL A 82 -4.59 -11.95 -11.11
N ARG A 83 -4.06 -13.17 -10.98
CA ARG A 83 -4.82 -14.41 -11.22
C ARG A 83 -6.08 -14.46 -10.34
N ARG A 84 -5.94 -14.21 -9.03
CA ARG A 84 -7.07 -14.19 -8.08
C ARG A 84 -8.14 -13.16 -8.48
N ILE A 85 -7.73 -11.98 -8.96
CA ILE A 85 -8.66 -10.95 -9.45
C ILE A 85 -9.39 -11.41 -10.72
N GLN A 86 -8.65 -11.91 -11.71
CA GLN A 86 -9.23 -12.35 -12.99
C GLN A 86 -10.20 -13.51 -12.81
N ASN A 87 -9.90 -14.42 -11.88
CA ASN A 87 -10.76 -15.55 -11.53
C ASN A 87 -11.92 -15.16 -10.59
N LYS A 88 -12.02 -13.89 -10.18
CA LYS A 88 -13.02 -13.39 -9.22
C LYS A 88 -12.98 -14.10 -7.86
N GLU A 89 -11.81 -14.62 -7.48
CA GLU A 89 -11.57 -15.24 -6.17
C GLU A 89 -11.47 -14.17 -5.07
N ILE A 90 -11.11 -12.95 -5.44
CA ILE A 90 -11.07 -11.79 -4.55
C ILE A 90 -11.85 -10.62 -5.16
N HIS A 91 -12.69 -9.98 -4.35
CA HIS A 91 -13.43 -8.77 -4.72
C HIS A 91 -12.80 -7.50 -4.15
N ASN A 92 -12.24 -7.62 -2.94
CA ASN A 92 -11.48 -6.54 -2.31
C ASN A 92 -10.02 -6.71 -2.68
N HIS A 93 -9.51 -5.85 -3.56
CA HIS A 93 -8.13 -5.93 -4.05
C HIS A 93 -7.44 -4.57 -4.05
N TYR A 94 -6.11 -4.59 -3.99
CA TYR A 94 -5.30 -3.39 -3.77
C TYR A 94 -5.04 -2.54 -5.01
N LEU A 95 -5.58 -2.96 -6.17
CA LEU A 95 -5.42 -2.24 -7.42
C LEU A 95 -6.38 -1.06 -7.61
N GLY A 96 -7.40 -0.95 -6.76
CA GLY A 96 -8.44 0.08 -6.88
C GLY A 96 -7.93 1.51 -6.62
N LYS A 97 -8.65 2.49 -7.19
CA LYS A 97 -8.34 3.92 -7.08
C LYS A 97 -8.23 4.40 -5.62
N GLY A 98 -9.05 3.86 -4.71
CA GLY A 98 -9.02 4.22 -3.28
C GLY A 98 -7.67 3.92 -2.63
N ILE A 99 -7.15 2.72 -2.82
CA ILE A 99 -5.87 2.29 -2.23
C ILE A 99 -4.70 3.04 -2.86
N GLN A 100 -4.77 3.31 -4.18
CA GLN A 100 -3.79 4.20 -4.82
C GLN A 100 -3.75 5.57 -4.12
N ASN A 101 -4.91 6.19 -3.84
CA ASN A 101 -4.97 7.47 -3.13
C ASN A 101 -4.39 7.37 -1.72
N GLU A 102 -4.72 6.33 -0.96
CA GLU A 102 -4.20 6.12 0.39
C GLU A 102 -2.68 6.03 0.41
N ILE A 103 -2.09 5.24 -0.48
CA ILE A 103 -0.63 5.11 -0.60
C ILE A 103 -0.01 6.47 -0.95
N ILE A 104 -0.57 7.21 -1.91
CA ILE A 104 -0.10 8.55 -2.27
C ILE A 104 -0.15 9.50 -1.06
N HIS A 105 -1.24 9.48 -0.30
CA HIS A 105 -1.37 10.30 0.91
C HIS A 105 -0.36 9.94 1.99
N LEU A 106 -0.10 8.64 2.19
CA LEU A 106 0.91 8.16 3.13
C LEU A 106 2.32 8.59 2.72
N LEU A 107 2.68 8.41 1.44
CA LEU A 107 3.96 8.86 0.89
C LEU A 107 4.12 10.38 1.00
N SER A 108 3.10 11.14 0.63
CA SER A 108 3.08 12.60 0.74
C SER A 108 3.30 13.06 2.18
N ARG A 109 2.60 12.45 3.14
CA ARG A 109 2.76 12.74 4.56
C ARG A 109 4.16 12.42 5.07
N ALA A 110 4.71 11.26 4.69
CA ALA A 110 6.06 10.86 5.08
C ALA A 110 7.13 11.83 4.54
N ILE A 111 7.02 12.24 3.26
CA ILE A 111 7.92 13.22 2.64
C ILE A 111 7.81 14.56 3.35
N LYS A 112 6.59 15.06 3.59
CA LYS A 112 6.36 16.32 4.30
C LYS A 112 6.98 16.30 5.70
N ASN A 113 6.77 15.24 6.47
CA ASN A 113 7.35 15.10 7.80
C ASN A 113 8.87 15.13 7.76
N LYS A 114 9.48 14.40 6.82
CA LYS A 114 10.94 14.39 6.63
C LYS A 114 11.50 15.76 6.26
N ILE A 115 10.78 16.55 5.46
CA ILE A 115 11.15 17.94 5.16
C ILE A 115 11.07 18.81 6.42
N LEU A 116 9.98 18.70 7.19
CA LEU A 116 9.81 19.46 8.44
C LEU A 116 10.89 19.13 9.47
N GLU A 117 11.25 17.86 9.62
CA GLU A 117 12.36 17.43 10.48
C GLU A 117 13.69 18.04 10.02
N LYS A 118 13.98 17.98 8.72
CA LYS A 118 15.19 18.62 8.16
C LYS A 118 15.20 20.13 8.44
N LEU A 119 14.08 20.82 8.23
CA LEU A 119 13.96 22.26 8.48
C LEU A 119 14.20 22.61 9.94
N LYS A 120 13.58 21.89 10.88
CA LYS A 120 13.77 22.08 12.33
C LYS A 120 15.24 21.90 12.74
N ASN A 121 15.96 21.01 12.06
CA ASN A 121 17.38 20.76 12.32
C ASN A 121 18.32 21.75 11.60
N THR A 122 17.79 22.69 10.81
CA THR A 122 18.61 23.75 10.21
C THR A 122 18.83 24.91 11.18
N LYS A 123 20.02 25.52 11.14
CA LYS A 123 20.32 26.78 11.86
C LYS A 123 19.32 27.91 11.55
N LEU A 124 18.73 27.91 10.36
CA LEU A 124 17.77 28.92 9.91
C LEU A 124 16.47 28.91 10.74
N TYR A 125 15.97 27.73 11.14
CA TYR A 125 14.78 27.61 11.98
C TYR A 125 14.99 28.22 13.37
N ASN A 126 16.17 28.03 13.96
CA ASN A 126 16.51 28.60 15.27
C ASN A 126 16.79 30.12 15.26
N ASN A 127 17.00 30.70 14.07
CA ASN A 127 17.25 32.14 13.90
C ASN A 127 15.98 32.92 13.52
N CYS A 128 14.83 32.25 13.35
CA CYS A 128 13.53 32.93 13.26
C CYS A 128 13.08 33.34 14.68
N THR A 129 13.70 34.36 15.25
CA THR A 129 13.12 35.06 16.41
C THR A 129 11.82 35.74 15.96
N PRO A 130 10.68 35.55 16.67
CA PRO A 130 9.53 36.40 16.44
C PRO A 130 9.97 37.83 16.73
N ASP A 131 9.81 38.72 15.76
CA ASP A 131 9.99 40.15 16.00
C ASP A 131 8.98 40.57 17.07
N LYS A 132 9.48 40.71 18.30
CA LYS A 132 8.74 41.33 19.40
C LYS A 132 8.92 42.84 19.25
N SER A 133 8.46 43.39 18.14
CA SER A 133 8.18 44.82 18.02
C SER A 133 6.96 45.10 18.89
N ARG A 134 7.26 45.34 20.18
CA ARG A 134 6.38 45.94 21.19
C ARG A 134 5.66 47.15 20.58
N VAL A 135 4.34 47.18 20.72
CA VAL A 135 3.57 48.41 20.89
C VAL A 135 3.01 48.37 22.30
#